data_AF-A0A962Y6X3-F1
#
_entry.id   AF-A0A962Y6X3-F1
#
_cell.length_a   1.000
_cell.length_b   1.000
_cell.length_c   1.000
_cell.angle_alpha   90.00
_cell.angle_beta   90.00
_cell.angle_gamma   90.00
#
_symmetry.space_group_name_H-M   'P 1'
#
loop_
_entity.id
_entity.type
_entity.pdbx_description
1 polymer ?
#
loop_
_entity_poly.entity_id
_entity_poly.type
_entity_poly.pdbx_seq_one_letter_code
_entity_poly.pdbx_strand_id
1 'polypeptide(L)'
;MQRSPGIDYTMLAQQIKRWGRELGFQQVGITDTDLATAERHLDAWIEQGFHGEMDYMRTHGRKRTRPALLVPGTVRVISARMDYLPDEPNPAAILDDPARAFVSRYALGRDYHKVLRRRLQRLADRITAQVGDFGYRAF
;
A
#
# COMPACT_ATOMS: atom_id res chain seq x y z
N MET A 1 -13.33 -18.78 29.13
CA MET A 1 -12.74 -18.17 27.92
C MET A 1 -13.62 -18.56 26.73
N GLN A 2 -14.66 -17.79 26.43
CA GLN A 2 -15.58 -18.08 25.34
C GLN A 2 -14.83 -17.91 24.02
N ARG A 3 -14.69 -19.01 23.26
CA ARG A 3 -14.19 -18.95 21.88
C ARG A 3 -15.23 -18.16 21.07
N SER A 4 -14.84 -16.99 20.57
CA SER A 4 -15.61 -16.29 19.55
C SER A 4 -15.96 -17.28 18.42
N PRO A 5 -17.18 -17.24 17.85
CA PRO A 5 -17.50 -18.02 16.66
C PRO A 5 -16.39 -17.79 15.63
N GLY A 6 -15.83 -18.90 15.13
CA GLY A 6 -14.61 -18.86 14.33
C GLY A 6 -14.80 -17.95 13.13
N ILE A 7 -13.96 -16.92 13.00
CA ILE A 7 -13.98 -16.02 11.86
C ILE A 7 -13.72 -16.85 10.60
N ASP A 8 -14.66 -16.81 9.65
CA ASP A 8 -14.42 -17.35 8.32
C ASP A 8 -13.51 -16.37 7.55
N TYR A 9 -12.21 -16.66 7.57
CA TYR A 9 -11.20 -15.84 6.90
C TYR A 9 -11.35 -15.82 5.38
N THR A 10 -11.95 -16.84 4.77
CA THR A 10 -12.19 -16.88 3.32
C THR A 10 -13.27 -15.87 2.96
N MET A 11 -14.39 -15.89 3.70
CA MET A 11 -15.45 -14.90 3.53
C MET A 11 -14.94 -13.49 3.83
N LEU A 12 -14.19 -13.31 4.93
CA LEU A 12 -13.64 -11.99 5.28
C LEU A 12 -12.71 -11.45 4.19
N ALA A 13 -11.85 -12.29 3.60
CA ALA A 13 -10.97 -11.87 2.51
C ALA A 13 -11.76 -11.40 1.27
N GLN A 14 -12.87 -12.05 0.95
CA GLN A 14 -13.76 -11.63 -0.12
C GLN A 14 -14.45 -10.29 0.20
N GLN A 15 -14.92 -10.12 1.44
CA GLN A 15 -15.51 -8.88 1.91
C GLN A 15 -14.54 -7.70 1.85
N ILE A 16 -13.29 -7.89 2.31
CA ILE A 16 -12.23 -6.88 2.25
C ILE A 16 -12.00 -6.41 0.81
N LYS A 17 -11.92 -7.35 -0.14
CA LYS A 17 -11.74 -7.03 -1.56
C LYS A 17 -12.95 -6.26 -2.12
N ARG A 18 -14.16 -6.65 -1.74
CA ARG A 18 -15.40 -5.96 -2.14
C ARG A 18 -15.44 -4.54 -1.58
N TRP A 19 -15.22 -4.36 -0.29
CA TRP A 19 -15.20 -3.04 0.36
C TRP A 19 -14.10 -2.14 -0.20
N GLY A 20 -12.94 -2.72 -0.54
CA GLY A 20 -11.87 -1.98 -1.23
C GLY A 20 -12.36 -1.36 -2.54
N ARG A 21 -13.08 -2.12 -3.37
CA ARG A 21 -13.68 -1.60 -4.62
C ARG A 21 -14.73 -0.53 -4.36
N GLU A 22 -15.59 -0.71 -3.36
CA GLU A 22 -16.59 0.30 -2.96
C GLU A 22 -15.94 1.60 -2.46
N LEU A 23 -14.76 1.51 -1.85
CA LEU A 23 -13.94 2.66 -1.44
C LEU A 23 -13.12 3.24 -2.61
N GLY A 24 -13.30 2.71 -3.82
CA GLY A 24 -12.71 3.18 -5.07
C GLY A 24 -11.28 2.74 -5.32
N PHE A 25 -10.81 1.64 -4.70
CA PHE A 25 -9.58 0.97 -5.12
C PHE A 25 -9.89 0.02 -6.29
N GLN A 26 -9.10 0.07 -7.37
CA GLN A 26 -9.28 -0.82 -8.51
C GLN A 26 -8.87 -2.26 -8.18
N GLN A 27 -7.96 -2.46 -7.23
CA GLN A 27 -7.55 -3.79 -6.79
C GLN A 27 -7.14 -3.79 -5.33
N VAL A 28 -7.44 -4.91 -4.66
CA VAL A 28 -6.96 -5.23 -3.30
C VAL A 28 -6.41 -6.66 -3.30
N GLY A 29 -5.19 -6.81 -2.79
CA GLY A 29 -4.49 -8.08 -2.57
C GLY A 29 -4.24 -8.31 -1.08
N ILE A 30 -4.16 -9.58 -0.68
CA ILE A 30 -3.81 -9.98 0.68
C ILE A 30 -2.70 -11.02 0.56
N THR A 31 -1.58 -10.82 1.26
CA THR A 31 -0.42 -11.72 1.25
C THR A 31 -0.03 -12.10 2.68
N ASP A 32 0.82 -13.13 2.80
CA ASP A 32 1.59 -13.35 4.00
C ASP A 32 2.66 -12.25 4.21
N THR A 33 3.53 -12.47 5.19
CA THR A 33 4.62 -11.58 5.57
C THR A 33 5.99 -12.16 5.25
N ASP A 34 6.07 -13.22 4.43
CA ASP A 34 7.36 -13.79 4.04
C ASP A 34 7.99 -12.93 2.95
N LEU A 35 9.08 -12.27 3.34
CA LEU A 35 9.87 -11.40 2.48
C LEU A 35 11.31 -11.89 2.35
N ALA A 36 11.62 -13.15 2.67
CA ALA A 36 12.99 -13.66 2.67
C ALA A 36 13.69 -13.48 1.31
N THR A 37 12.97 -13.72 0.21
CA THR A 37 13.49 -13.49 -1.15
C THR A 37 13.68 -12.00 -1.45
N ALA A 38 12.71 -11.16 -1.05
CA ALA A 38 12.79 -9.71 -1.26
C ALA A 38 13.93 -9.08 -0.43
N GLU A 39 14.18 -9.57 0.79
CA GLU A 39 15.28 -9.13 1.64
C GLU A 39 16.64 -9.37 0.97
N ARG A 40 16.86 -10.55 0.40
CA ARG A 40 18.09 -10.86 -0.34
C ARG A 40 18.28 -9.97 -1.58
N HIS A 41 17.21 -9.73 -2.34
CA HIS A 41 17.29 -8.85 -3.51
C HIS A 41 17.58 -7.40 -3.12
N LEU A 42 16.96 -6.92 -2.02
CA LEU A 42 17.22 -5.58 -1.51
C LEU A 42 18.68 -5.43 -1.05
N ASP A 43 19.21 -6.42 -0.32
CA ASP A 43 20.60 -6.42 0.14
C ASP A 43 21.56 -6.37 -1.06
N ALA A 44 21.39 -7.25 -2.04
CA ALA A 44 22.21 -7.27 -3.25
C ALA A 44 22.13 -5.95 -4.05
N TRP A 45 20.96 -5.31 -4.10
CA TRP A 45 20.75 -4.02 -4.77
C TRP A 45 21.44 -2.86 -4.02
N ILE A 46 21.43 -2.88 -2.68
CA ILE A 46 22.15 -1.90 -1.85
C ILE A 46 23.67 -2.07 -1.98
N GLU A 47 24.16 -3.30 -1.97
CA GLU A 47 25.59 -3.63 -2.11
C GLU A 47 26.16 -3.15 -3.45
N GLN A 48 25.37 -3.22 -4.52
CA GLN A 48 25.74 -2.71 -5.85
C GLN A 48 25.68 -1.18 -5.97
N GLY A 49 25.29 -0.46 -4.91
CA GLY A 49 25.21 1.00 -4.95
C GLY A 49 24.02 1.56 -5.74
N PHE A 50 23.03 0.73 -6.08
CA PHE A 50 21.91 1.15 -6.92
C PHE A 50 20.90 2.09 -6.24
N HIS A 51 21.10 2.42 -4.96
CA HIS A 51 20.28 3.40 -4.22
C HIS A 51 20.61 4.86 -4.54
N GLY A 52 21.70 5.13 -5.27
CA GLY A 52 22.14 6.49 -5.54
C GLY A 52 22.28 7.28 -4.24
N GLU A 53 21.65 8.45 -4.16
CA GLU A 53 21.67 9.33 -2.99
C GLU A 53 20.67 8.93 -1.88
N MET A 54 19.91 7.85 -2.06
CA MET A 54 18.91 7.40 -1.08
C MET A 54 19.56 6.66 0.11
N ASP A 55 20.42 7.32 0.88
CA ASP A 55 21.13 6.73 2.03
C ASP A 55 20.19 6.08 3.06
N TYR A 56 18.95 6.58 3.16
CA TYR A 56 17.91 5.98 3.99
C TYR A 56 17.59 4.53 3.62
N MET A 57 17.88 4.10 2.39
CA MET A 57 17.72 2.71 1.94
C MET A 57 18.64 1.79 2.74
N ARG A 58 19.88 2.24 3.01
CA ARG A 58 20.87 1.53 3.83
C ARG A 58 20.59 1.65 5.32
N THR A 59 20.25 2.84 5.82
CA THR A 59 20.26 3.12 7.27
C THR A 59 19.00 2.68 8.02
N HIS A 60 17.86 2.49 7.36
CA HIS A 60 16.61 2.11 8.06
C HIS A 60 16.52 0.61 8.40
N GLY A 61 17.61 -0.14 8.22
CA GLY A 61 17.75 -1.53 8.63
C GLY A 61 16.67 -2.44 8.03
N ARG A 62 16.21 -3.40 8.83
CA ARG A 62 15.32 -4.50 8.38
C ARG A 62 13.82 -4.19 8.47
N LYS A 63 13.43 -2.94 8.81
CA LYS A 63 12.01 -2.56 8.90
C LYS A 63 11.26 -2.71 7.58
N ARG A 64 11.94 -2.66 6.43
CA ARG A 64 11.33 -2.83 5.09
C ARG A 64 10.97 -4.28 4.76
N THR A 65 11.66 -5.22 5.39
CA THR A 65 11.60 -6.64 5.05
C THR A 65 11.09 -7.49 6.21
N ARG A 66 10.93 -6.90 7.39
CA ARG A 66 10.42 -7.57 8.60
C ARG A 66 9.22 -6.82 9.16
N PRO A 67 7.98 -7.13 8.71
CA PRO A 67 6.77 -6.39 9.09
C PRO A 67 6.54 -6.31 10.60
N ALA A 68 6.94 -7.33 11.36
CA ALA A 68 6.86 -7.34 12.82
C ALA A 68 7.67 -6.21 13.50
N LEU A 69 8.72 -5.68 12.84
CA LEU A 69 9.49 -4.52 13.33
C LEU A 69 8.78 -3.18 13.07
N LEU A 70 7.77 -3.16 12.20
CA LEU A 70 6.93 -1.98 11.93
C LEU A 70 5.67 -1.98 12.80
N VAL A 71 4.97 -3.11 12.85
CA VAL A 71 3.78 -3.32 13.68
C VAL A 71 3.89 -4.70 14.33
N PRO A 72 4.10 -4.79 15.65
CA PRO A 72 4.19 -6.07 16.36
C PRO A 72 2.94 -6.94 16.12
N GLY A 73 3.14 -8.23 15.88
CA GLY A 73 2.03 -9.16 15.62
C GLY A 73 1.45 -9.12 14.20
N THR A 74 2.12 -8.48 13.23
CA THR A 74 1.66 -8.50 11.83
C THR A 74 1.62 -9.92 11.28
N VAL A 75 0.46 -10.36 10.79
CA VAL A 75 0.25 -11.69 10.19
C VAL A 75 -0.03 -11.66 8.70
N ARG A 76 -0.53 -10.54 8.17
CA ARG A 76 -0.93 -10.37 6.77
C ARG A 76 -0.68 -8.94 6.32
N VAL A 77 -0.45 -8.75 5.04
CA VAL A 77 -0.38 -7.43 4.39
C VAL A 77 -1.57 -7.29 3.45
N ILE A 78 -2.29 -6.18 3.54
CA ILE A 78 -3.38 -5.82 2.62
C ILE A 78 -2.87 -4.69 1.74
N SER A 79 -2.69 -4.96 0.45
CA SER A 79 -2.22 -3.99 -0.54
C SER A 79 -3.38 -3.53 -1.41
N ALA A 80 -3.52 -2.22 -1.62
CA ALA A 80 -4.54 -1.63 -2.47
C ALA A 80 -3.91 -0.75 -3.53
N ARG A 81 -4.47 -0.73 -4.75
CA ARG A 81 -4.02 0.16 -5.84
C ARG A 81 -5.11 1.13 -6.26
N MET A 82 -4.68 2.32 -6.67
CA MET A 82 -5.54 3.34 -7.27
C MET A 82 -4.92 3.85 -8.56
N ASP A 83 -5.73 3.89 -9.61
CA ASP A 83 -5.32 4.50 -10.87
C ASP A 83 -5.39 6.03 -10.73
N TYR A 84 -4.40 6.73 -11.27
CA TYR A 84 -4.25 8.19 -11.18
C TYR A 84 -4.17 8.87 -12.55
N LEU A 85 -4.39 8.11 -13.63
CA LEU A 85 -4.41 8.68 -14.97
C LEU A 85 -5.71 9.51 -15.12
N PRO A 86 -5.63 10.81 -15.43
CA PRO A 86 -6.82 11.63 -15.65
C PRO A 86 -7.47 11.25 -16.99
N ASP A 87 -8.79 11.47 -17.08
CA ASP A 87 -9.59 11.23 -18.28
C ASP A 87 -9.37 12.26 -19.41
N GLU A 88 -8.38 13.16 -19.26
CA GLU A 88 -8.09 14.20 -20.24
C GLU A 88 -7.54 13.63 -21.56
N PRO A 89 -7.99 14.15 -22.71
CA PRO A 89 -7.48 13.71 -24.01
C PRO A 89 -6.01 14.09 -24.17
N ASN A 90 -5.19 13.07 -24.40
CA ASN A 90 -3.76 13.13 -24.68
C ASN A 90 -2.92 14.07 -23.79
N PRO A 91 -2.59 13.66 -22.56
CA PRO A 91 -1.86 14.55 -21.67
C PRO A 91 -0.35 14.61 -21.97
N ALA A 92 0.10 13.92 -23.02
CA ALA A 92 1.43 14.12 -23.61
C ALA A 92 1.49 15.37 -24.51
N ALA A 93 0.34 15.95 -24.92
CA ALA A 93 0.30 17.17 -25.72
C ALA A 93 0.94 18.40 -25.03
N ILE A 94 1.18 18.34 -23.72
CA ILE A 94 1.95 19.36 -22.99
C ILE A 94 3.41 19.40 -23.44
N LEU A 95 3.97 18.27 -23.89
CA LEU A 95 5.37 18.16 -24.31
C LEU A 95 5.67 18.95 -25.60
N ASP A 96 4.65 19.22 -26.41
CA ASP A 96 4.78 19.96 -27.67
C ASP A 96 4.69 21.48 -27.47
N ASP A 97 4.42 21.95 -26.24
CA ASP A 97 4.24 23.36 -25.93
C ASP A 97 5.48 23.93 -25.22
N PRO A 98 6.32 24.73 -25.89
CA PRO A 98 7.53 25.29 -25.31
C PRO A 98 7.27 26.31 -24.19
N ALA A 99 6.03 26.80 -24.04
CA ALA A 99 5.65 27.71 -22.97
C ALA A 99 5.28 26.99 -21.65
N ARG A 100 5.24 25.65 -21.63
CA ARG A 100 4.84 24.86 -20.46
C ARG A 100 5.90 23.85 -20.05
N ALA A 101 5.98 23.59 -18.75
CA ALA A 101 6.78 22.50 -18.20
C ALA A 101 5.91 21.27 -17.92
N PHE A 102 6.49 20.08 -18.07
CA PHE A 102 5.82 18.82 -17.74
C PHE A 102 6.05 18.45 -16.27
N VAL A 103 4.96 18.19 -15.55
CA VAL A 103 4.99 17.70 -14.16
C VAL A 103 4.50 16.26 -14.15
N SER A 104 5.22 15.39 -13.43
CA SER A 104 4.84 14.00 -13.24
C SER A 104 3.39 13.87 -12.76
N ARG A 105 2.61 13.03 -13.43
CA ARG A 105 1.16 12.91 -13.21
C ARG A 105 0.77 12.57 -11.78
N TYR A 106 1.55 11.75 -11.08
CA TYR A 106 1.28 11.39 -9.69
C TYR A 106 1.31 12.60 -8.73
N ALA A 107 1.95 13.71 -9.14
CA ALA A 107 2.05 14.94 -8.38
C ALA A 107 0.95 15.96 -8.76
N LEU A 108 0.07 15.63 -9.69
CA LEU A 108 -1.05 16.49 -10.10
C LEU A 108 -2.28 16.25 -9.22
N GLY A 109 -3.06 17.31 -9.01
CA GLY A 109 -4.30 17.25 -8.25
C GLY A 109 -4.08 17.16 -6.74
N ARG A 110 -4.95 16.40 -6.06
CA ARG A 110 -4.89 16.26 -4.60
C ARG A 110 -3.80 15.27 -4.20
N ASP A 111 -2.98 15.64 -3.22
CA ASP A 111 -1.97 14.76 -2.62
C ASP A 111 -2.49 13.36 -2.35
N TYR A 112 -1.96 12.39 -3.10
CA TYR A 112 -2.42 11.01 -3.10
C TYR A 112 -2.26 10.36 -1.72
N HIS A 113 -1.27 10.78 -0.92
CA HIS A 113 -1.06 10.23 0.41
C HIS A 113 -2.29 10.45 1.30
N LYS A 114 -2.87 11.66 1.25
CA LYS A 114 -4.09 11.98 2.02
C LYS A 114 -5.29 11.21 1.52
N VAL A 115 -5.41 11.01 0.20
CA VAL A 115 -6.52 10.28 -0.42
C VAL A 115 -6.46 8.80 -0.07
N LEU A 116 -5.31 8.15 -0.29
CA LEU A 116 -5.09 6.74 -0.02
C LEU A 116 -5.23 6.43 1.47
N ARG A 117 -4.53 7.16 2.35
CA ARG A 117 -4.58 6.92 3.80
C ARG A 117 -6.00 7.00 4.35
N ARG A 118 -6.79 7.99 3.92
CA ARG A 118 -8.19 8.13 4.36
C ARG A 118 -9.05 6.94 3.93
N ARG A 119 -8.86 6.43 2.71
CA ARG A 119 -9.63 5.28 2.21
C ARG A 119 -9.17 3.97 2.85
N LEU A 120 -7.87 3.80 3.09
CA LEU A 120 -7.32 2.66 3.84
C LEU A 120 -7.85 2.65 5.27
N GLN A 121 -7.94 3.82 5.92
CA GLN A 121 -8.53 3.93 7.26
C GLN A 121 -10.00 3.46 7.25
N ARG A 122 -10.81 3.93 6.31
CA ARG A 122 -12.21 3.47 6.16
C ARG A 122 -12.33 1.97 5.89
N LEU A 123 -11.36 1.39 5.18
CA LEU A 123 -11.32 -0.07 4.98
C LEU A 123 -11.01 -0.78 6.30
N ALA A 124 -10.05 -0.29 7.09
CA ALA A 124 -9.75 -0.82 8.42
C ALA A 124 -10.96 -0.72 9.35
N ASP A 125 -11.67 0.42 9.37
CA ASP A 125 -12.87 0.61 10.19
C ASP A 125 -13.95 -0.44 9.88
N ARG A 126 -14.14 -0.79 8.59
CA ARG A 126 -15.08 -1.85 8.17
C ARG A 126 -14.62 -3.24 8.61
N ILE A 127 -13.32 -3.51 8.58
CA ILE A 127 -12.76 -4.77 9.10
C ILE A 127 -13.02 -4.84 10.61
N THR A 128 -12.72 -3.77 11.35
CA THR A 128 -12.96 -3.68 12.79
C THR A 128 -14.43 -3.93 13.14
N ALA A 129 -15.37 -3.33 12.38
CA ALA A 129 -16.79 -3.57 12.58
C ALA A 129 -17.20 -5.05 12.39
N GLN A 130 -16.47 -5.82 11.57
CA GLN A 130 -16.78 -7.22 11.27
C GLN A 130 -16.10 -8.21 12.24
N VAL A 131 -14.89 -7.91 12.71
CA VAL A 131 -14.07 -8.87 13.49
C VAL A 131 -13.74 -8.41 14.91
N GLY A 132 -14.14 -7.20 15.28
CA GLY A 132 -13.72 -6.53 16.51
C GLY A 132 -12.34 -5.89 16.39
N ASP A 133 -11.79 -5.47 17.52
CA ASP A 133 -10.50 -4.80 17.57
C ASP A 133 -9.35 -5.71 17.12
N PHE A 134 -8.48 -5.18 16.27
CA PHE A 134 -7.27 -5.86 15.80
C PHE A 134 -6.14 -4.86 15.61
N GLY A 135 -4.89 -5.34 15.67
CA GLY A 135 -3.71 -4.51 15.43
C GLY A 135 -3.52 -4.23 13.93
N TYR A 136 -3.46 -2.95 13.56
CA TYR A 136 -3.16 -2.53 12.19
C TYR A 136 -2.46 -1.17 12.14
N ARG A 137 -1.91 -0.84 10.97
CA ARG A 137 -1.46 0.51 10.62
C ARG A 137 -1.77 0.79 9.15
N ALA A 138 -2.49 1.88 8.89
CA ALA A 138 -2.67 2.40 7.53
C ALA A 138 -1.46 3.27 7.14
N PHE A 139 -0.70 2.82 6.14
CA PHE A 139 0.46 3.53 5.62
C PHE A 139 0.04 4.67 4.68
#